data_AF-A0A3D1BR16-F1
#
_entry.id   AF-A0A3D1BR16-F1
#
_cell.length_a   1.000
_cell.length_b   1.000
_cell.length_c   1.000
_cell.angle_alpha   90.00
_cell.angle_beta   90.00
_cell.angle_gamma   90.00
#
_symmetry.space_group_name_H-M   'P 1'
#
loop_
_entity.id
_entity.type
_entity.pdbx_description
1 polymer ?
#
loop_
_entity_poly.entity_id
_entity_poly.type
_entity_poly.pdbx_seq_one_letter_code
_entity_poly.pdbx_strand_id
1 'polypeptide(L)'
;MLLNLKQEINKMITDLVILAFVVGLLTVPVIIGMIEWFRHFKLRMTWWKWLLSAIWYLMLLFLVLAAFTFIGEGEPVAGWKLLGSSAVIIVILGAGLVRILLAGRENSQEE
;
A
#
# COMPACT_ATOMS: atom_id res chain seq x y z
N MET A 1 32.50 26.25 -7.57
CA MET A 1 32.47 24.78 -7.45
C MET A 1 31.99 24.33 -6.06
N LEU A 2 32.68 24.68 -4.97
CA LEU A 2 32.28 24.33 -3.59
C LEU A 2 30.89 24.84 -3.16
N LEU A 3 30.50 26.04 -3.59
CA LEU A 3 29.18 26.61 -3.30
C LEU A 3 28.03 25.83 -3.97
N ASN A 4 28.21 25.42 -5.24
CA ASN A 4 27.22 24.59 -5.95
C ASN A 4 27.07 23.21 -5.30
N LEU A 5 28.18 22.60 -4.89
CA LEU A 5 28.15 21.30 -4.21
C LEU A 5 27.40 21.37 -2.88
N LYS A 6 27.64 22.44 -2.09
CA LYS A 6 26.93 22.66 -0.82
C LYS A 6 25.43 22.93 -1.02
N GLN A 7 25.07 23.58 -2.12
CA GLN A 7 23.68 23.84 -2.49
C GLN A 7 22.95 22.57 -2.95
N GLU A 8 23.60 21.71 -3.72
CA GLU A 8 23.06 20.38 -4.07
C GLU A 8 22.86 19.50 -2.85
N ILE A 9 23.86 19.44 -1.94
CA ILE A 9 23.75 18.64 -0.71
C ILE A 9 22.58 19.12 0.15
N ASN A 10 22.45 20.43 0.35
CA ASN A 10 21.33 20.99 1.12
C ASN A 10 19.98 20.68 0.47
N LYS A 11 19.89 20.74 -0.86
CA LYS A 11 18.67 20.39 -1.59
C LYS A 11 18.32 18.91 -1.40
N MET A 12 19.29 18.02 -1.54
CA MET A 12 19.11 16.57 -1.39
C MET A 12 18.67 16.19 0.04
N ILE A 13 19.26 16.81 1.06
CA ILE A 13 18.85 16.63 2.46
C ILE A 13 17.41 17.10 2.68
N THR A 14 17.05 18.26 2.12
CA THR A 14 15.70 18.83 2.27
C THR A 14 14.64 17.93 1.63
N ASP A 15 14.89 17.44 0.41
CA ASP A 15 13.99 16.52 -0.29
C ASP A 15 13.82 15.20 0.48
N LEU A 16 14.91 14.67 1.07
CA LEU A 16 14.86 13.46 1.89
C LEU A 16 14.02 13.67 3.17
N VAL A 17 14.20 14.81 3.85
CA VAL A 17 13.42 15.16 5.06
C VAL A 17 11.94 15.34 4.73
N ILE A 18 11.62 16.02 3.63
CA ILE A 18 10.23 16.20 3.17
C ILE A 18 9.60 14.84 2.88
N LEU A 19 10.29 13.97 2.15
CA LEU A 19 9.79 12.62 1.84
C LEU A 19 9.54 11.82 3.12
N ALA A 20 10.48 11.81 4.06
CA ALA A 20 10.32 11.12 5.34
C ALA A 20 9.14 11.67 6.14
N PHE A 21 8.93 12.99 6.14
CA PHE A 21 7.82 13.63 6.83
C PHE A 21 6.47 13.25 6.20
N VAL A 22 6.37 13.26 4.87
CA VAL A 22 5.15 12.88 4.14
C VAL A 22 4.82 11.40 4.38
N VAL A 23 5.81 10.51 4.30
CA VAL A 23 5.62 9.08 4.57
C VAL A 23 5.22 8.84 6.02
N GLY A 24 5.88 9.50 6.97
CA GLY A 24 5.53 9.46 8.40
C GLY A 24 4.10 9.93 8.67
N LEU A 25 3.70 11.05 8.05
CA LEU A 25 2.36 11.59 8.20
C LEU A 25 1.28 10.67 7.60
N LEU A 26 1.56 10.01 6.47
CA LEU A 26 0.63 9.09 5.81
C LEU A 26 0.55 7.72 6.50
N THR A 27 1.61 7.27 7.17
CA THR A 27 1.61 5.96 7.85
C THR A 27 0.78 5.93 9.12
N VAL A 28 0.72 7.03 9.87
CA VAL A 28 -0.09 7.14 11.10
C VAL A 28 -1.58 6.82 10.86
N PRO A 29 -2.30 7.48 9.93
CA PRO A 29 -3.71 7.18 9.69
C PRO A 29 -3.93 5.78 9.12
N VAL A 30 -2.99 5.23 8.36
CA VAL A 30 -3.05 3.84 7.87
C VAL A 30 -3.00 2.86 9.04
N ILE A 31 -2.10 3.07 10.01
CA ILE A 31 -1.99 2.22 11.20
C ILE A 31 -3.24 2.34 12.08
N ILE A 32 -3.73 3.57 12.31
CA ILE A 32 -4.96 3.79 13.08
C ILE A 32 -6.15 3.09 12.40
N GLY A 33 -6.30 3.26 11.08
CA GLY A 33 -7.34 2.60 10.30
C GLY A 33 -7.25 1.08 10.38
N MET A 34 -6.03 0.52 10.31
CA MET A 34 -5.80 -0.91 10.48
C MET A 34 -6.23 -1.40 11.88
N ILE A 35 -5.83 -0.71 12.95
CA ILE A 35 -6.18 -1.09 14.32
C ILE A 35 -7.70 -1.03 14.54
N GLU A 36 -8.34 0.05 14.10
CA GLU A 36 -9.78 0.24 14.25
C GLU A 36 -10.56 -0.82 13.45
N TRP A 37 -10.08 -1.15 12.24
CA TRP A 37 -10.63 -2.22 11.41
C TRP A 37 -10.54 -3.59 12.11
N PHE A 38 -9.39 -3.94 12.67
CA PHE A 38 -9.23 -5.17 13.46
C PHE A 38 -10.17 -5.21 14.67
N ARG A 39 -10.32 -4.08 15.37
CA ARG A 39 -11.16 -3.97 16.57
C ARG A 39 -12.65 -4.11 16.24
N HIS A 40 -13.14 -3.45 15.19
CA HIS A 40 -14.54 -3.54 14.75
C HIS A 40 -14.90 -4.94 14.22
N PHE A 41 -14.01 -5.53 13.42
CA PHE A 41 -14.35 -6.76 12.71
C PHE A 41 -14.02 -8.05 13.46
N LYS A 42 -13.43 -8.00 14.67
CA LYS A 42 -13.08 -9.18 15.52
C LYS A 42 -12.73 -10.41 14.66
N LEU A 43 -11.86 -10.19 13.68
CA LEU A 43 -11.69 -11.14 12.58
C LEU A 43 -11.08 -12.43 13.13
N ARG A 44 -11.82 -13.53 13.03
CA ARG A 44 -11.23 -14.88 13.14
C ARG A 44 -10.42 -15.13 11.86
N MET A 45 -9.17 -14.70 11.90
CA MET A 45 -8.19 -14.94 10.84
C MET A 45 -7.70 -16.38 10.93
N THR A 46 -8.25 -17.23 10.07
CA THR A 46 -7.71 -18.57 9.84
C THR A 46 -6.45 -18.48 8.97
N TRP A 47 -5.62 -19.50 8.97
CA TRP A 47 -4.37 -19.55 8.19
C TRP A 47 -4.57 -19.23 6.70
N TRP A 48 -5.65 -19.73 6.09
CA TRP A 48 -6.00 -19.46 4.69
C TRP A 48 -6.37 -17.99 4.43
N LYS A 49 -7.04 -17.32 5.38
CA LYS A 49 -7.36 -15.89 5.28
C LYS A 49 -6.10 -15.03 5.37
N TRP A 50 -5.12 -15.45 6.18
CA TRP A 50 -3.80 -14.84 6.22
C TRP A 50 -3.06 -15.01 4.89
N LEU A 51 -3.05 -16.22 4.33
CA LEU A 51 -2.42 -16.48 3.03
C LEU A 51 -3.06 -15.63 1.92
N LEU A 52 -4.39 -15.55 1.87
CA LEU A 52 -5.11 -14.78 0.86
C LEU A 52 -4.83 -13.27 0.99
N SER A 53 -4.75 -12.77 2.22
CA SER A 53 -4.39 -11.37 2.50
C SER A 53 -2.93 -11.08 2.12
N ALA A 54 -2.01 -12.01 2.39
CA ALA A 54 -0.61 -11.88 2.02
C ALA A 54 -0.42 -11.89 0.49
N ILE A 55 -1.12 -12.76 -0.23
CA ILE A 55 -1.10 -12.80 -1.70
C ILE A 55 -1.62 -11.47 -2.27
N TRP A 56 -2.73 -10.96 -1.76
CA TRP A 56 -3.28 -9.67 -2.19
C TRP A 56 -2.28 -8.53 -1.95
N TYR A 57 -1.65 -8.50 -0.78
CA TYR A 57 -0.65 -7.49 -0.45
C TYR A 57 0.62 -7.61 -1.32
N LEU A 58 1.08 -8.82 -1.63
CA LEU A 58 2.19 -9.05 -2.55
C LEU A 58 1.89 -8.55 -3.96
N MET A 59 0.66 -8.76 -4.46
CA MET A 59 0.25 -8.18 -5.75
C MET A 59 0.29 -6.65 -5.74
N LEU A 60 -0.11 -6.01 -4.63
CA LEU A 60 -0.01 -4.57 -4.46
C LEU A 60 1.45 -4.11 -4.50
N LEU A 61 2.34 -4.76 -3.75
CA LEU A 61 3.77 -4.44 -3.78
C LEU A 61 4.37 -4.63 -5.18
N PHE A 62 4.02 -5.71 -5.87
CA PHE A 62 4.49 -5.96 -7.23
C PHE A 62 4.01 -4.89 -8.20
N LEU A 63 2.75 -4.44 -8.08
CA LEU A 63 2.23 -3.34 -8.89
C LEU A 63 3.01 -2.05 -8.67
N VAL A 64 3.24 -1.69 -7.40
CA VAL A 64 4.01 -0.50 -7.05
C VAL A 64 5.42 -0.62 -7.63
N LEU A 65 6.10 -1.75 -7.41
CA LEU A 65 7.44 -1.99 -7.93
C LEU A 65 7.47 -1.85 -9.46
N ALA A 66 6.58 -2.55 -10.18
CA ALA A 66 6.52 -2.49 -11.64
C ALA A 66 6.26 -1.06 -12.16
N ALA A 67 5.33 -0.32 -11.55
CA ALA A 67 5.04 1.05 -11.97
C ALA A 67 6.25 1.98 -11.76
N PHE A 68 6.96 1.84 -10.64
CA PHE A 68 8.18 2.61 -10.38
C PHE A 68 9.35 2.19 -11.27
N THR A 69 9.46 0.93 -11.67
CA THR A 69 10.44 0.48 -12.67
C THR A 69 10.23 1.20 -14.00
N PHE A 70 9.01 1.24 -14.53
CA PHE A 70 8.72 1.98 -15.78
C PHE A 70 8.98 3.48 -15.67
N ILE A 71 8.68 4.09 -14.50
CA ILE A 71 9.00 5.50 -14.24
C ILE A 71 10.52 5.71 -14.25
N GLY A 72 11.29 4.78 -13.67
CA GLY A 72 12.76 4.82 -13.64
C GLY A 72 13.40 4.59 -15.00
N GLU A 73 12.78 3.80 -15.87
CA GLU A 73 13.24 3.52 -17.25
C GLU A 73 12.95 4.66 -18.25
N GLY A 74 12.38 5.78 -17.78
CA GLY A 74 12.10 6.95 -18.62
C GLY A 74 10.74 6.93 -19.31
N GLU A 75 9.86 5.99 -18.95
CA GLU A 75 8.48 5.89 -19.44
C GLU A 75 7.44 6.19 -18.33
N PRO A 76 7.44 7.40 -17.75
CA PRO A 76 6.58 7.71 -16.61
C PRO A 76 5.09 7.61 -16.97
N VAL A 77 4.71 7.92 -18.20
CA VAL A 77 3.32 7.80 -18.68
C VAL A 77 2.85 6.34 -18.66
N ALA A 78 3.71 5.40 -19.03
CA ALA A 78 3.39 3.97 -18.97
C ALA A 78 3.25 3.50 -17.52
N GLY A 79 4.17 3.92 -16.64
CA GLY A 79 4.09 3.64 -15.20
C GLY A 79 2.80 4.16 -14.56
N TRP A 80 2.42 5.41 -14.80
CA TRP A 80 1.16 5.97 -14.29
C TRP A 80 -0.08 5.27 -14.83
N LYS A 81 -0.09 4.88 -16.11
CA LYS A 81 -1.19 4.11 -16.71
C LYS A 81 -1.31 2.72 -16.08
N LEU A 82 -0.20 2.01 -15.91
CA LEU A 82 -0.15 0.70 -15.27
C LEU A 82 -0.64 0.77 -13.82
N LEU A 83 -0.16 1.78 -13.08
CA LEU A 83 -0.54 2.02 -11.68
C LEU A 83 -2.05 2.32 -11.61
N GLY A 84 -2.55 3.22 -12.45
CA GLY A 84 -3.97 3.59 -12.48
C GLY A 84 -4.89 2.42 -12.83
N SER A 85 -4.65 1.72 -13.93
CA SER A 85 -5.53 0.63 -14.39
C SER A 85 -5.50 -0.58 -13.45
N SER A 86 -4.30 -0.97 -13.00
CA SER A 86 -4.14 -2.15 -12.14
C SER A 86 -4.54 -1.85 -10.69
N ALA A 87 -4.41 -0.60 -10.21
CA ALA A 87 -4.89 -0.24 -8.88
C ALA A 87 -6.40 -0.45 -8.76
N VAL A 88 -7.18 -0.17 -9.79
CA VAL A 88 -8.63 -0.44 -9.80
C VAL A 88 -8.91 -1.93 -9.58
N ILE A 89 -8.18 -2.80 -10.29
CA ILE A 89 -8.31 -4.26 -10.14
C ILE A 89 -7.95 -4.68 -8.72
N ILE A 90 -6.84 -4.17 -8.17
CA ILE A 90 -6.40 -4.47 -6.81
C ILE A 90 -7.43 -4.01 -5.77
N VAL A 91 -8.04 -2.84 -5.95
CA VAL A 91 -9.10 -2.34 -5.07
C VAL A 91 -10.33 -3.25 -5.12
N ILE A 92 -10.75 -3.70 -6.31
CA ILE A 92 -11.87 -4.64 -6.46
C ILE A 92 -11.55 -5.97 -5.77
N LEU A 93 -10.35 -6.52 -5.97
CA LEU A 93 -9.90 -7.74 -5.28
C LEU A 93 -9.84 -7.53 -3.77
N GLY A 94 -9.44 -6.35 -3.31
CA GLY A 94 -9.41 -5.99 -1.89
C GLY A 94 -10.81 -5.94 -1.30
N ALA A 95 -11.77 -5.33 -2.00
CA ALA A 95 -13.17 -5.34 -1.58
C ALA A 95 -13.74 -6.78 -1.53
N GLY A 96 -13.41 -7.62 -2.52
CA GLY A 96 -13.76 -9.04 -2.52
C GLY A 96 -13.15 -9.79 -1.34
N LEU A 97 -11.87 -9.55 -1.05
CA LEU A 97 -11.17 -10.13 0.10
C LEU A 97 -11.85 -9.74 1.41
N VAL A 98 -12.16 -8.45 1.60
CA VAL A 98 -12.89 -7.98 2.79
C VAL A 98 -14.23 -8.73 2.92
N ARG A 99 -14.98 -8.89 1.83
CA ARG A 99 -16.24 -9.64 1.86
C ARG A 99 -16.04 -11.10 2.28
N ILE A 100 -14.99 -11.78 1.80
CA ILE A 100 -14.65 -13.16 2.19
C ILE A 100 -14.24 -13.24 3.67
N LEU A 101 -13.41 -12.29 4.12
CA LEU A 101 -12.96 -12.21 5.50
C LEU A 101 -14.15 -12.06 6.47
N LEU A 102 -15.15 -11.28 6.06
CA LEU A 102 -16.38 -11.00 6.80
C LEU A 102 -17.44 -12.08 6.70
N ALA A 103 -17.60 -12.75 5.55
CA ALA A 103 -18.59 -13.82 5.37
C ALA A 103 -18.39 -14.96 6.38
N GLY A 104 -17.16 -15.22 6.79
CA GLY A 104 -16.87 -16.21 7.84
C GLY A 104 -17.29 -15.81 9.26
N ARG A 105 -17.92 -14.64 9.48
CA ARG A 105 -18.56 -14.30 10.77
C ARG A 105 -19.94 -14.94 10.94
N GLU A 106 -20.68 -15.12 9.86
CA GLU A 106 -22.10 -15.53 9.90
C GLU A 106 -22.23 -16.98 10.37
N ASN A 107 -21.39 -17.88 9.85
CA ASN A 107 -21.40 -19.31 10.20
C ASN A 107 -20.96 -19.63 11.65
N SER A 108 -20.50 -18.66 12.44
CA SER A 108 -20.12 -18.88 13.86
C SER A 108 -21.18 -18.41 14.86
N GLN A 109 -22.33 -17.94 14.38
CA GLN A 109 -23.47 -17.58 15.24
C GLN A 109 -24.62 -18.59 15.19
N GLU A 110 -24.49 -19.64 14.38
CA GLU A 110 -25.46 -20.75 14.28
C GLU A 110 -25.04 -22.02 15.05
N GLU A 111 -23.92 -22.01 15.76
CA GLU A 111 -23.50 -23.04 16.74
C GLU A 111 -23.62 -22.51 18.18
#